data_AF-A0A9D8DCW0-F1
#
_entry.id   AF-A0A9D8DCW0-F1
#
_cell.length_a   1.000
_cell.length_b   1.000
_cell.length_c   1.000
_cell.angle_alpha   90.00
_cell.angle_beta   90.00
_cell.angle_gamma   90.00
#
_symmetry.space_group_name_H-M   'P 1'
#
loop_
_entity.id
_entity.type
_entity.pdbx_description
1 polymer ?
#
loop_
_entity_poly.entity_id
_entity_poly.type
_entity_poly.pdbx_seq_one_letter_code
_entity_poly.pdbx_strand_id
1 'polypeptide(L)'
;MSLEEGAVPGGARCPACEAPLFVWVETDGWGMREDQVIDRCENCGLAVPRDAVPSAEQAAAALLRETNGSATVGFRTPNAASVQAWFGAENWAAFRPGESELLPSPRAAELLLGKRGLRVTAIRHLAAPGMASMWQTLLNLLTFHRNFAPEALAGRLRPSGGKGRAAYAIDVIVTVLAAIPTAMLAVLIEGGAVLAKRGGVIEVSAEREPADPAI
;
A
#
# COMPACT_ATOMS: atom_id res chain seq x y z
N MET A 1 -11.89 -8.60 21.96
CA MET A 1 -11.65 -7.15 21.84
C MET A 1 -12.76 -6.63 20.97
N SER A 2 -13.62 -5.75 21.49
CA SER A 2 -14.84 -5.33 20.78
C SER A 2 -14.47 -4.40 19.62
N LEU A 3 -15.16 -4.53 18.48
CA LEU A 3 -14.98 -3.68 17.29
C LEU A 3 -15.21 -2.18 17.59
N GLU A 4 -15.79 -1.84 18.75
CA GLU A 4 -16.06 -0.46 19.15
C GLU A 4 -14.95 0.19 19.99
N GLU A 5 -14.02 -0.58 20.58
CA GLU A 5 -12.99 -0.04 21.49
C GLU A 5 -11.84 0.68 20.77
N GLY A 6 -11.66 0.47 19.46
CA GLY A 6 -10.61 1.12 18.68
C GLY A 6 -11.10 2.27 17.77
N ALA A 7 -12.41 2.46 17.65
CA ALA A 7 -12.99 3.49 16.79
C ALA A 7 -13.17 4.78 17.62
N VAL A 8 -12.55 5.88 17.19
CA VAL A 8 -12.76 7.18 17.83
C VAL A 8 -14.23 7.61 17.59
N PRO A 9 -15.03 7.91 18.62
CA PRO A 9 -16.40 8.39 18.43
C PRO A 9 -16.42 9.67 17.58
N GLY A 10 -17.13 9.64 16.45
CA GLY A 10 -17.14 10.74 15.48
C GLY A 10 -15.93 10.78 14.53
N GLY A 11 -15.07 9.76 14.54
CA GLY A 11 -13.94 9.63 13.62
C GLY A 11 -14.35 9.48 12.16
N ALA A 12 -13.40 9.74 11.25
CA ALA A 12 -13.60 9.62 9.82
C ALA A 12 -14.08 8.20 9.42
N ARG A 13 -14.98 8.13 8.44
CA ARG A 13 -15.54 6.87 7.92
C ARG A 13 -14.79 6.42 6.68
N CYS A 14 -14.71 5.12 6.47
CA CYS A 14 -14.08 4.55 5.28
C CYS A 14 -14.79 5.04 4.00
N PRO A 15 -14.08 5.66 3.03
CA PRO A 15 -14.72 6.16 1.81
C PRO A 15 -15.27 5.04 0.90
N ALA A 16 -14.77 3.81 1.05
CA ALA A 16 -15.22 2.67 0.25
C ALA A 16 -16.53 2.07 0.79
N CYS A 17 -16.64 1.86 2.10
CA CYS A 17 -17.73 1.08 2.71
C CYS A 17 -18.40 1.71 3.92
N GLU A 18 -18.01 2.94 4.30
CA GLU A 18 -18.58 3.74 5.40
C GLU A 18 -18.43 3.12 6.80
N ALA A 19 -17.79 1.95 6.92
CA ALA A 19 -17.40 1.38 8.20
C ALA A 19 -16.36 2.26 8.93
N PRO A 20 -16.22 2.13 10.26
CA PRO A 20 -15.17 2.80 11.01
C PRO A 20 -13.77 2.48 10.48
N LEU A 21 -12.87 3.44 10.68
CA LEU A 21 -11.44 3.32 10.42
C LEU A 21 -10.72 3.14 11.76
N PHE A 22 -9.70 2.28 11.79
CA PHE A 22 -8.94 1.93 12.99
C PHE A 22 -7.46 2.17 12.76
N VAL A 23 -6.71 2.57 13.80
CA VAL A 23 -5.24 2.67 13.73
C VAL A 23 -4.70 1.34 13.21
N TRP A 24 -3.93 1.40 12.14
CA TRP A 24 -3.22 0.24 11.63
C TRP A 24 -1.72 0.35 11.86
N VAL A 25 -1.16 1.51 11.53
CA VAL A 25 0.27 1.77 11.64
C VAL A 25 0.49 3.20 12.09
N GLU A 26 1.40 3.39 13.04
CA GLU A 26 1.97 4.68 13.40
C GLU A 26 3.41 4.69 12.87
N THR A 27 3.76 5.65 12.04
CA THR A 27 5.13 5.75 11.53
C THR A 27 5.86 6.88 12.20
N ASP A 28 6.89 6.53 12.98
CA ASP A 28 7.83 7.50 13.52
C ASP A 28 9.03 7.66 12.58
N GLY A 29 9.49 8.90 12.38
CA GLY A 29 10.81 9.16 11.81
C GLY A 29 10.96 8.97 10.29
N TRP A 30 9.89 9.19 9.50
CA TRP A 30 9.93 9.24 8.03
C TRP A 30 10.61 10.54 7.51
N GLY A 31 11.85 10.80 7.94
CA GLY A 31 12.57 12.03 7.59
C GLY A 31 11.87 13.31 8.09
N MET A 32 12.08 14.45 7.42
CA MET A 32 11.43 15.73 7.78
C MET A 32 9.92 15.77 7.49
N ARG A 33 9.31 14.69 7.00
CA ARG A 33 7.87 14.62 6.69
C ARG A 33 7.20 13.60 7.60
N GLU A 34 6.93 14.12 8.80
CA GLU A 34 5.83 13.83 9.74
C GLU A 34 5.60 12.39 10.21
N ASP A 35 5.44 12.27 11.52
CA ASP A 35 4.85 11.11 12.13
C ASP A 35 3.40 10.99 11.62
N GLN A 36 3.09 9.90 10.92
CA GLN A 36 1.77 9.69 10.31
C GLN A 36 1.07 8.51 10.95
N VAL A 37 -0.21 8.72 11.26
CA VAL A 37 -1.11 7.65 11.65
C VAL A 37 -1.88 7.20 10.42
N ILE A 38 -1.76 5.92 10.09
CA ILE A 38 -2.48 5.29 9.01
C ILE A 38 -3.59 4.47 9.61
N ASP A 39 -4.80 4.79 9.18
CA ASP A 39 -5.96 4.00 9.53
C ASP A 39 -6.26 2.98 8.45
N ARG A 40 -6.81 1.84 8.88
CA ARG A 40 -7.29 0.78 8.01
C ARG A 40 -8.72 0.41 8.36
N CYS A 41 -9.52 0.20 7.33
CA CYS A 41 -10.86 -0.33 7.47
C CYS A 41 -10.80 -1.85 7.66
N GLU A 42 -11.34 -2.38 8.75
CA GLU A 42 -11.39 -3.84 8.98
C GLU A 42 -12.40 -4.55 8.05
N ASN A 43 -13.44 -3.83 7.60
CA ASN A 43 -14.47 -4.41 6.74
C ASN A 43 -13.99 -4.61 5.30
N CYS A 44 -13.42 -3.57 4.68
CA CYS A 44 -12.99 -3.64 3.28
C CYS A 44 -11.47 -3.60 3.08
N GLY A 45 -10.67 -3.43 4.13
CA GLY A 45 -9.20 -3.47 4.04
C GLY A 45 -8.53 -2.26 3.39
N LEU A 46 -9.27 -1.16 3.15
CA LEU A 46 -8.69 0.10 2.67
C LEU A 46 -7.76 0.70 3.73
N ALA A 47 -6.57 1.13 3.34
CA ALA A 47 -5.67 1.92 4.20
C ALA A 47 -5.51 3.36 3.69
N VAL A 48 -5.50 4.32 4.61
CA VAL A 48 -5.51 5.76 4.34
C VAL A 48 -4.88 6.55 5.51
N PRO A 49 -4.18 7.67 5.27
CA PRO A 49 -3.74 8.55 6.34
C PRO A 49 -4.92 9.16 7.11
N ARG A 50 -4.84 9.14 8.44
CA ARG A 50 -5.89 9.63 9.34
C ARG A 50 -6.28 11.08 9.08
N ASP A 51 -5.28 11.94 8.85
CA ASP A 51 -5.50 13.38 8.70
C ASP A 51 -5.86 13.79 7.26
N ALA A 52 -5.94 12.81 6.34
CA ALA A 52 -6.20 13.04 4.92
C ALA A 52 -7.23 12.05 4.34
N VAL A 53 -8.23 11.63 5.13
CA VAL A 53 -9.28 10.73 4.63
C VAL A 53 -10.10 11.44 3.54
N PRO A 54 -10.03 10.98 2.27
CA PRO A 54 -10.74 11.62 1.18
C PRO A 54 -12.22 11.26 1.19
N SER A 55 -13.04 12.05 0.51
CA SER A 55 -14.40 11.62 0.15
C SER A 55 -14.38 10.39 -0.76
N ALA A 56 -15.49 9.64 -0.82
CA ALA A 56 -15.62 8.50 -1.73
C ALA A 56 -15.36 8.88 -3.21
N GLU A 57 -15.80 10.07 -3.61
CA GLU A 57 -15.57 10.59 -4.95
C GLU A 57 -14.08 10.84 -5.21
N GLN A 58 -13.40 11.54 -4.30
CA GLN A 58 -11.96 11.81 -4.39
C GLN A 58 -11.13 10.51 -4.36
N ALA A 59 -11.50 9.55 -3.51
CA ALA A 59 -10.85 8.26 -3.42
C ALA A 59 -10.93 7.48 -4.74
N ALA A 60 -12.12 7.41 -5.34
CA ALA A 60 -12.29 6.75 -6.63
C ALA A 60 -11.55 7.49 -7.76
N ALA A 61 -11.55 8.83 -7.74
CA ALA A 61 -10.77 9.63 -8.69
C ALA A 61 -9.27 9.35 -8.56
N ALA A 62 -8.76 9.24 -7.32
CA ALA A 62 -7.35 8.97 -7.05
C ALA A 62 -6.89 7.63 -7.65
N LEU A 63 -7.74 6.59 -7.62
CA LEU A 63 -7.49 5.29 -8.25
C LEU A 63 -7.49 5.36 -9.78
N LEU A 64 -8.22 6.31 -10.36
CA LEU A 64 -8.40 6.45 -11.80
C LEU A 64 -7.49 7.51 -12.44
N ARG A 65 -6.64 8.21 -11.67
CA ARG A 65 -5.81 9.34 -12.15
C ARG A 65 -4.97 9.03 -13.39
N GLU A 66 -4.54 7.78 -13.54
CA GLU A 66 -3.69 7.35 -14.66
C GLU A 66 -4.49 6.78 -15.86
N THR A 67 -5.83 6.81 -15.81
CA THR A 67 -6.69 6.21 -16.85
C THR A 67 -7.19 7.25 -17.85
N ASN A 68 -6.82 7.09 -19.13
CA ASN A 68 -7.14 8.04 -20.21
C ASN A 68 -8.55 7.86 -20.79
N GLY A 69 -9.60 8.06 -19.99
CA GLY A 69 -10.99 8.18 -20.48
C GLY A 69 -11.56 7.00 -21.29
N SER A 70 -10.90 5.84 -21.27
CA SER A 70 -11.31 4.64 -22.00
C SER A 70 -12.54 3.99 -21.35
N ALA A 71 -13.34 3.29 -22.16
CA ALA A 71 -14.50 2.51 -21.68
C ALA A 71 -14.07 1.39 -20.72
N THR A 72 -12.84 0.89 -20.90
CA THR A 72 -12.12 0.01 -19.99
C THR A 72 -11.08 0.81 -19.23
N VAL A 73 -11.09 0.73 -17.91
CA VAL A 73 -10.10 1.36 -17.03
C VAL A 73 -9.27 0.27 -16.37
N GLY A 74 -7.96 0.50 -16.32
CA GLY A 74 -7.01 -0.40 -15.69
C GLY A 74 -6.01 0.41 -14.87
N PHE A 75 -5.79 0.01 -13.62
CA PHE A 75 -4.74 0.62 -12.80
C PHE A 75 -4.03 -0.45 -11.97
N ARG A 76 -2.77 -0.15 -11.63
CA ARG A 76 -1.95 -0.98 -10.76
C ARG A 76 -1.76 -0.27 -9.43
N THR A 77 -1.86 -1.01 -8.34
CA THR A 77 -1.74 -0.44 -7.00
C THR A 77 -1.20 -1.48 -6.01
N PRO A 78 -0.52 -1.06 -4.93
CA PRO A 78 -0.23 -1.95 -3.82
C PRO A 78 -1.53 -2.47 -3.18
N ASN A 79 -1.52 -3.73 -2.75
CA ASN A 79 -2.66 -4.36 -2.10
C ASN A 79 -2.54 -4.27 -0.57
N ALA A 80 -3.37 -3.44 0.07
CA ALA A 80 -3.38 -3.30 1.52
C ALA A 80 -3.85 -4.56 2.30
N ALA A 81 -4.50 -5.52 1.62
CA ALA A 81 -4.86 -6.81 2.20
C ALA A 81 -3.81 -7.92 2.00
N SER A 82 -2.66 -7.57 1.43
CA SER A 82 -1.59 -8.52 1.12
C SER A 82 -0.85 -9.05 2.35
N VAL A 83 -0.13 -10.16 2.15
CA VAL A 83 0.77 -10.73 3.18
C VAL A 83 1.87 -9.73 3.53
N GLN A 84 2.46 -9.06 2.54
CA GLN A 84 3.50 -8.05 2.78
C GLN A 84 2.99 -6.84 3.57
N ALA A 85 1.75 -6.41 3.36
CA ALA A 85 1.16 -5.34 4.16
C ALA A 85 1.00 -5.78 5.62
N TRP A 86 0.46 -6.98 5.84
CA TRP A 86 0.25 -7.52 7.20
C TRP A 86 1.55 -7.72 7.98
N PHE A 87 2.56 -8.33 7.36
CA PHE A 87 3.83 -8.60 8.03
C PHE A 87 4.78 -7.40 8.04
N GLY A 88 4.76 -6.59 6.98
CA GLY A 88 5.63 -5.44 6.83
C GLY A 88 5.24 -4.26 7.72
N ALA A 89 3.95 -4.08 8.00
CA ALA A 89 3.42 -2.96 8.79
C ALA A 89 4.07 -1.62 8.38
N GLU A 90 4.70 -0.89 9.31
CA GLU A 90 5.42 0.36 9.03
C GLU A 90 6.60 0.21 8.05
N ASN A 91 7.16 -0.99 7.93
CA ASN A 91 8.29 -1.32 7.05
C ASN A 91 7.86 -1.84 5.68
N TRP A 92 6.56 -1.91 5.40
CA TRP A 92 6.04 -2.32 4.10
C TRP A 92 6.55 -1.40 2.99
N ALA A 93 7.25 -1.94 1.99
CA ALA A 93 7.95 -1.13 0.99
C ALA A 93 7.03 -0.27 0.12
N ALA A 94 5.80 -0.72 -0.11
CA ALA A 94 4.83 0.05 -0.87
C ALA A 94 4.14 1.15 -0.03
N PHE A 95 4.36 1.12 1.28
CA PHE A 95 3.93 2.18 2.17
C PHE A 95 4.90 3.36 2.06
N ARG A 96 4.45 4.41 1.39
CA ARG A 96 5.22 5.64 1.16
C ARG A 96 4.39 6.87 1.53
N PRO A 97 4.43 7.29 2.80
CA PRO A 97 3.91 8.56 3.28
C PRO A 97 4.17 9.71 2.29
N GLY A 98 3.11 10.43 1.91
CA GLY A 98 3.17 11.55 0.98
C GLY A 98 3.27 11.22 -0.51
N GLU A 99 3.52 9.96 -0.92
CA GLU A 99 3.46 9.54 -2.34
C GLU A 99 2.17 8.80 -2.68
N SER A 100 1.61 8.03 -1.74
CA SER A 100 0.41 7.22 -1.95
C SER A 100 -0.56 7.33 -0.77
N GLU A 101 -1.48 8.27 -0.88
CA GLU A 101 -2.47 8.59 0.16
C GLU A 101 -3.60 7.55 0.26
N LEU A 102 -3.74 6.65 -0.72
CA LEU A 102 -4.80 5.65 -0.74
C LEU A 102 -4.27 4.29 -1.18
N LEU A 103 -4.36 3.30 -0.29
CA LEU A 103 -3.89 1.94 -0.52
C LEU A 103 -5.09 0.97 -0.44
N PRO A 104 -5.71 0.63 -1.58
CA PRO A 104 -6.89 -0.23 -1.58
C PRO A 104 -6.54 -1.71 -1.39
N SER A 105 -7.47 -2.46 -0.81
CA SER A 105 -7.58 -3.89 -1.07
C SER A 105 -8.39 -4.14 -2.35
N PRO A 106 -8.43 -5.38 -2.89
CA PRO A 106 -9.37 -5.77 -3.93
C PRO A 106 -10.81 -5.35 -3.63
N ARG A 107 -11.28 -5.60 -2.41
CA ARG A 107 -12.66 -5.29 -2.00
C ARG A 107 -12.90 -3.78 -1.92
N ALA A 108 -11.94 -3.02 -1.41
CA ALA A 108 -12.04 -1.57 -1.36
C ALA A 108 -12.07 -0.95 -2.76
N ALA A 109 -11.23 -1.47 -3.67
CA ALA A 109 -11.21 -1.04 -5.06
C ALA A 109 -12.56 -1.29 -5.75
N GLU A 110 -13.13 -2.49 -5.60
CA GLU A 110 -14.46 -2.82 -6.13
C GLU A 110 -15.55 -1.83 -5.65
N LEU A 111 -15.58 -1.55 -4.35
CA LEU A 111 -16.59 -0.66 -3.77
C LEU A 111 -16.43 0.79 -4.24
N LEU A 112 -15.18 1.30 -4.29
CA LEU A 112 -14.89 2.65 -4.76
C LEU A 112 -15.24 2.83 -6.24
N LEU A 113 -14.91 1.84 -7.07
CA LEU A 113 -15.24 1.85 -8.50
C LEU A 113 -16.74 1.69 -8.74
N GLY A 114 -17.42 0.85 -7.95
CA GLY A 114 -18.88 0.69 -8.01
C GLY A 114 -19.62 2.00 -7.74
N LYS A 115 -19.14 2.82 -6.79
CA LYS A 115 -19.68 4.17 -6.54
C LYS A 115 -19.55 5.13 -7.74
N ARG A 116 -18.77 4.79 -8.77
CA ARG A 116 -18.61 5.52 -10.04
C ARG A 116 -19.32 4.86 -11.22
N GLY A 117 -20.14 3.83 -11.00
CA GLY A 117 -20.77 3.05 -12.07
C GLY A 117 -19.75 2.25 -12.89
N LEU A 118 -18.63 1.86 -12.25
CA LEU A 118 -17.64 0.97 -12.84
C LEU A 118 -17.73 -0.39 -12.18
N ARG A 119 -17.86 -1.43 -13.00
CA ARG A 119 -17.85 -2.82 -12.54
C ARG A 119 -16.46 -3.40 -12.74
N VAL A 120 -15.85 -3.88 -11.67
CA VAL A 120 -14.57 -4.60 -11.75
C VAL A 120 -14.78 -5.90 -12.52
N THR A 121 -14.00 -6.09 -13.58
CA THR A 121 -14.05 -7.27 -14.45
C THR A 121 -12.95 -8.26 -14.14
N ALA A 122 -11.80 -7.78 -13.66
CA ALA A 122 -10.68 -8.63 -13.27
C ALA A 122 -9.81 -7.99 -12.19
N ILE A 123 -9.27 -8.84 -11.31
CA ILE A 123 -8.21 -8.49 -10.37
C ILE A 123 -7.09 -9.51 -10.53
N ARG A 124 -5.90 -9.05 -10.90
CA ARG A 124 -4.72 -9.88 -11.09
C ARG A 124 -3.67 -9.55 -10.05
N HIS A 125 -3.09 -10.56 -9.41
CA HIS A 125 -1.95 -10.38 -8.52
C HIS A 125 -0.66 -10.49 -9.34
N LEU A 126 0.16 -9.44 -9.33
CA LEU A 126 1.35 -9.34 -10.16
C LEU A 126 2.57 -9.88 -9.43
N ALA A 127 2.98 -11.11 -9.76
CA ALA A 127 4.05 -11.82 -9.06
C ALA A 127 5.40 -11.07 -9.07
N ALA A 128 5.92 -10.68 -10.24
CA ALA A 128 7.24 -10.04 -10.32
C ALA A 128 7.31 -8.68 -9.57
N PRO A 129 6.37 -7.74 -9.80
CA PRO A 129 6.18 -6.58 -8.93
C PRO A 129 6.06 -6.88 -7.44
N GLY A 130 5.26 -7.89 -7.09
CA GLY A 130 5.04 -8.31 -5.72
C GLY A 130 6.33 -8.82 -5.08
N MET A 131 7.13 -9.61 -5.80
CA MET A 131 8.40 -10.17 -5.31
C MET A 131 9.40 -9.06 -5.03
N ALA A 132 9.50 -8.07 -5.92
CA ALA A 132 10.34 -6.89 -5.69
C ALA A 132 9.89 -6.08 -4.47
N SER A 133 8.58 -5.88 -4.31
CA SER A 133 8.01 -5.18 -3.14
C SER A 133 8.22 -5.94 -1.83
N MET A 134 8.05 -7.26 -1.85
CA MET A 134 8.29 -8.15 -0.71
C MET A 134 9.77 -8.16 -0.34
N TRP A 135 10.67 -8.26 -1.34
CA TRP A 135 12.10 -8.21 -1.13
C TRP A 135 12.53 -6.93 -0.42
N GLN A 136 12.04 -5.78 -0.91
CA GLN A 136 12.32 -4.50 -0.26
C GLN A 136 11.70 -4.42 1.14
N THR A 137 10.51 -5.00 1.35
CA THR A 137 9.87 -5.06 2.68
C THR A 137 10.73 -5.85 3.66
N LEU A 138 11.28 -7.00 3.24
CA LEU A 138 12.20 -7.79 4.06
C LEU A 138 13.51 -7.04 4.34
N LEU A 139 14.05 -6.30 3.37
CA LEU A 139 15.22 -5.47 3.60
C LEU A 139 14.94 -4.33 4.59
N ASN A 140 13.76 -3.69 4.51
CA ASN A 140 13.37 -2.63 5.44
C ASN A 140 13.32 -3.09 6.90
N LEU A 141 13.09 -4.39 7.15
CA LEU A 141 13.14 -4.96 8.50
C LEU A 141 14.57 -5.12 9.04
N LEU A 142 15.58 -5.03 8.17
CA LEU A 142 16.98 -5.23 8.50
C LEU A 142 17.81 -3.94 8.44
N THR A 143 17.33 -2.92 7.73
CA THR A 143 18.02 -1.64 7.54
C THR A 143 17.46 -0.55 8.45
N PHE A 144 18.30 0.43 8.80
CA PHE A 144 17.87 1.61 9.55
C PHE A 144 17.04 2.55 8.67
N HIS A 145 17.40 2.70 7.41
CA HIS A 145 16.62 3.48 6.45
C HIS A 145 15.64 2.58 5.71
N ARG A 146 14.36 2.94 5.72
CA ARG A 146 13.36 2.29 4.87
C ARG A 146 13.63 2.62 3.41
N ASN A 147 13.37 1.66 2.54
CA ASN A 147 13.61 1.74 1.11
C ASN A 147 15.06 2.15 0.78
N PHE A 148 16.03 1.75 1.62
CA PHE A 148 17.43 2.17 1.48
C PHE A 148 17.98 1.95 0.08
N ALA A 149 17.83 0.75 -0.48
CA ALA A 149 18.38 0.39 -1.79
C ALA A 149 17.90 1.32 -2.92
N PRO A 150 16.59 1.51 -3.16
CA PRO A 150 16.13 2.42 -4.21
C PRO A 150 16.45 3.90 -3.90
N GLU A 151 16.41 4.33 -2.64
CA GLU A 151 16.73 5.72 -2.26
C GLU A 151 18.23 6.05 -2.42
N ALA A 152 19.11 5.10 -2.12
CA ALA A 152 20.55 5.18 -2.33
C ALA A 152 20.90 5.20 -3.82
N LEU A 153 20.29 4.29 -4.61
CA LEU A 153 20.46 4.25 -6.07
C LEU A 153 19.98 5.54 -6.74
N ALA A 154 18.90 6.14 -6.23
CA ALA A 154 18.39 7.42 -6.70
C ALA A 154 19.21 8.63 -6.22
N GLY A 155 20.24 8.44 -5.39
CA GLY A 155 21.07 9.51 -4.84
C GLY A 155 20.32 10.46 -3.88
N ARG A 156 19.16 10.03 -3.36
CA ARG A 156 18.33 10.83 -2.45
C ARG A 156 18.81 10.74 -1.00
N LEU A 157 19.54 9.68 -0.66
CA LEU A 157 20.19 9.55 0.66
C LEU A 157 21.53 10.30 0.67
N ARG A 158 21.60 11.38 1.46
CA ARG A 158 22.82 12.14 1.71
C ARG A 158 23.16 12.10 3.20
N PRO A 159 24.04 11.18 3.64
CA PRO A 159 24.37 11.08 5.06
C PRO A 159 25.12 12.34 5.51
N SER A 160 24.54 13.09 6.44
CA SER A 160 25.17 14.21 7.11
C SER A 160 25.64 13.81 8.52
N GLY A 161 26.84 14.24 8.92
CA GLY A 161 27.43 13.92 10.22
C GLY A 161 28.00 12.49 10.36
N GLY A 162 28.72 12.25 11.47
CA GLY A 162 29.40 10.96 11.72
C GLY A 162 28.45 9.78 11.96
N LYS A 163 27.40 9.99 12.79
CA LYS A 163 26.39 8.94 13.08
C LYS A 163 25.61 8.53 11.82
N GLY A 164 25.22 9.49 10.98
CA GLY A 164 24.49 9.21 9.73
C GLY A 164 25.33 8.43 8.71
N ARG A 165 26.64 8.71 8.61
CA ARG A 165 27.56 7.94 7.75
C ARG A 165 27.74 6.50 8.22
N ALA A 166 27.82 6.26 9.52
CA ALA A 166 27.92 4.91 10.08
C ALA A 166 26.66 4.09 9.81
N ALA A 167 25.47 4.65 10.05
CA ALA A 167 24.19 3.99 9.74
C ALA A 167 24.06 3.67 8.24
N TYR A 168 24.43 4.62 7.37
CA TYR A 168 24.45 4.40 5.93
C TYR A 168 25.39 3.23 5.54
N ALA A 169 26.60 3.19 6.10
CA ALA A 169 27.54 2.11 5.81
C ALA A 169 27.03 0.74 6.26
N ILE A 170 26.39 0.68 7.44
CA ILE A 170 25.75 -0.55 7.93
C ILE A 170 24.62 -0.97 6.97
N ASP A 171 23.77 -0.04 6.55
CA ASP A 171 22.69 -0.35 5.61
C ASP A 171 23.20 -0.85 4.25
N VAL A 172 24.32 -0.31 3.75
CA VAL A 172 24.98 -0.87 2.55
C VAL A 172 25.40 -2.32 2.79
N ILE A 173 26.11 -2.59 3.89
CA ILE A 173 26.62 -3.92 4.22
C ILE A 173 25.46 -4.91 4.38
N VAL A 174 24.45 -4.54 5.17
CA VAL A 174 23.26 -5.36 5.40
C VAL A 174 22.53 -5.60 4.09
N THR A 175 22.32 -4.58 3.27
CA THR A 175 21.65 -4.74 1.96
C THR A 175 22.39 -5.74 1.09
N VAL A 176 23.72 -5.64 0.98
CA VAL A 176 24.53 -6.56 0.16
C VAL A 176 24.49 -7.99 0.71
N LEU A 177 24.67 -8.16 2.02
CA LEU A 177 24.72 -9.49 2.64
C LEU A 177 23.36 -10.18 2.67
N ALA A 178 22.28 -9.42 2.91
CA ALA A 178 20.92 -9.93 3.02
C ALA A 178 20.21 -10.05 1.67
N ALA A 179 20.68 -9.38 0.61
CA ALA A 179 19.99 -9.32 -0.70
C ALA A 179 19.58 -10.69 -1.24
N ILE A 180 20.50 -11.65 -1.32
CA ILE A 180 20.22 -12.98 -1.89
C ILE A 180 19.27 -13.79 -0.97
N PRO A 181 19.55 -13.96 0.34
CA PRO A 181 18.63 -14.65 1.24
C PRO A 181 17.22 -14.05 1.26
N THR A 182 17.09 -12.72 1.35
CA THR A 182 15.77 -12.08 1.37
C THR A 182 15.08 -12.16 0.01
N ALA A 183 15.81 -12.16 -1.11
CA ALA A 183 15.21 -12.36 -2.44
C ALA A 183 14.62 -13.77 -2.58
N MET A 184 15.32 -14.80 -2.10
CA MET A 184 14.79 -16.18 -2.08
C MET A 184 13.51 -16.27 -1.24
N LEU A 185 13.52 -15.69 -0.03
CA LEU A 185 12.33 -15.63 0.82
C LEU A 185 11.19 -14.85 0.15
N ALA A 186 11.49 -13.73 -0.49
CA ALA A 186 10.49 -12.92 -1.18
C ALA A 186 9.78 -13.71 -2.29
N VAL A 187 10.52 -14.49 -3.09
CA VAL A 187 9.95 -15.37 -4.11
C VAL A 187 9.01 -16.40 -3.49
N LEU A 188 9.42 -17.05 -2.40
CA LEU A 188 8.60 -18.07 -1.74
C LEU A 188 7.33 -17.49 -1.11
N ILE A 189 7.48 -16.42 -0.32
CA ILE A 189 6.37 -15.80 0.41
C ILE A 189 5.40 -15.15 -0.57
N GLU A 190 5.89 -14.34 -1.52
CA GLU A 190 5.01 -13.71 -2.49
C GLU A 190 4.40 -14.73 -3.45
N GLY A 191 5.15 -15.76 -3.87
CA GLY A 191 4.61 -16.85 -4.67
C GLY A 191 3.43 -17.54 -3.97
N GLY A 192 3.59 -17.89 -2.69
CA GLY A 192 2.49 -18.41 -1.86
C GLY A 192 1.34 -17.41 -1.71
N ALA A 193 1.64 -16.13 -1.51
CA ALA A 193 0.64 -15.08 -1.38
C ALA A 193 -0.18 -14.88 -2.66
N VAL A 194 0.45 -14.90 -3.84
CA VAL A 194 -0.23 -14.81 -5.14
C VAL A 194 -1.17 -16.00 -5.33
N LEU A 195 -0.72 -17.22 -5.04
CA LEU A 195 -1.56 -18.42 -5.09
C LEU A 195 -2.77 -18.32 -4.13
N ALA A 196 -2.58 -17.72 -2.97
CA ALA A 196 -3.63 -17.46 -1.99
C ALA A 196 -4.49 -16.21 -2.28
N LYS A 197 -4.30 -15.52 -3.42
CA LYS A 197 -4.96 -14.24 -3.77
C LYS A 197 -4.72 -13.13 -2.74
N ARG A 198 -3.54 -13.11 -2.14
CA ARG A 198 -3.03 -12.13 -1.17
C ARG A 198 -1.69 -11.52 -1.58
N GLY A 199 -1.37 -11.56 -2.88
CA GLY A 199 -0.16 -10.95 -3.44
C GLY A 199 -0.11 -9.44 -3.20
N GLY A 200 1.10 -8.92 -3.09
CA GLY A 200 1.46 -7.57 -2.69
C GLY A 200 1.05 -6.45 -3.65
N VAL A 201 0.95 -6.76 -4.93
CA VAL A 201 0.60 -5.81 -5.99
C VAL A 201 -0.55 -6.37 -6.80
N ILE A 202 -1.57 -5.55 -7.02
CA ILE A 202 -2.73 -5.90 -7.83
C ILE A 202 -2.84 -4.98 -9.05
N GLU A 203 -3.31 -5.57 -10.14
CA GLU A 203 -3.83 -4.87 -11.30
C GLU A 203 -5.34 -5.06 -11.32
N VAL A 204 -6.06 -3.95 -11.32
CA VAL A 204 -7.53 -3.92 -11.32
C VAL A 204 -7.98 -3.46 -12.68
N SER A 205 -8.85 -4.23 -13.33
CA SER A 205 -9.54 -3.87 -14.56
C SER A 205 -11.03 -3.69 -14.27
N ALA A 206 -11.60 -2.61 -14.80
CA ALA A 206 -13.03 -2.33 -14.68
C ALA A 206 -13.58 -1.76 -15.98
N GLU A 207 -14.88 -1.94 -16.16
CA GLU A 207 -15.64 -1.43 -17.30
C GLU A 207 -16.78 -0.56 -16.78
N ARG A 208 -17.16 0.44 -17.58
CA ARG A 208 -18.37 1.21 -17.30
C ARG A 208 -19.57 0.28 -17.38
N GLU A 209 -20.36 0.26 -16.31
CA GLU A 209 -21.63 -0.43 -16.31
C GLU A 209 -22.53 0.22 -17.36
N PRO A 210 -23.09 -0.54 -18.31
CA PRO A 210 -24.03 0.03 -19.27
C PRO A 210 -25.15 0.69 -18.47
N ALA A 211 -25.44 1.96 -18.78
CA ALA A 211 -26.60 2.64 -18.20
C ALA A 211 -27.82 1.77 -18.48
N ASP A 212 -28.51 1.34 -17.42
CA ASP A 212 -29.71 0.52 -17.55
C ASP A 212 -30.69 1.27 -18.46
N PRO A 213 -31.06 0.74 -19.64
CA PRO A 213 -31.92 1.45 -20.59
C PRO A 213 -33.39 1.53 -20.14
N ALA A 214 -33.69 1.32 -18.86
CA ALA A 214 -35.05 1.20 -18.35
C ALA A 214 -35.31 2.07 -17.12
N ILE A 215 -35.43 3.40 -17.34
CA ILE A 215 -36.46 4.25 -16.71
C ILE A 215 -36.93 5.28 -17.74
#